data_AF-A0A6G0X3K9-F1
#
_entry.id   AF-A0A6G0X3K9-F1
#
_cell.length_a   1.000
_cell.length_b   1.000
_cell.length_c   1.000
_cell.angle_alpha   90.00
_cell.angle_beta   90.00
_cell.angle_gamma   90.00
#
_symmetry.space_group_name_H-M   'P 1'
#
loop_
_entity.id
_entity.type
_entity.pdbx_description
1 polymer ?
#
loop_
_entity_poly.entity_id
_entity_poly.type
_entity_poly.pdbx_seq_one_letter_code
_entity_poly.pdbx_strand_id
1 'polypeptide(L)'
;MQDRMQPPHMHGLPRPTHEMERFQQHQFQNQWQSQLAWIQGQLDAMPNDIVGKIDAKVENIRGDTNMNLDRIARRLEAIELQLASLSQQRQQCMTCGNALLHAQGQMAAAAAAAAAAAGPQIKMQNMNGARLGGARRATKREPKQPRQAPATRVVARPARPRTQPTSIDADSTIFMWSDGTQHYVPENWKFPQTTCLDMWDLWFHGDEAEDGSRVGPYRKIRGVDILEPYSKRGLYVARRVMKFLVDTAISKGFAASEEAIAELQEADLRNVYRQTFEHMASNAELYLSKRVDSEKWATASYMVVYDALEKGRRAEKHEFTFTWSDGSLRLTPENWRLPTANCSAMWQLWFRGDPVAGIGPFRHLKEGDVENRQDLYRARTAMNKLVELAVEQGIVTSPDDLTALTDAELETAFELAFDDFALHDLDNPKGGAVPQDMSVRQFYECLRKRKRSNEADMKVDIKTVTL
;
A
#
# COMPACT_ATOMS: atom_id res chain seq x y z
N MET A 1 22.99 -52.43 38.92
CA MET A 1 24.37 -52.60 38.43
C MET A 1 24.27 -52.96 36.95
N GLN A 2 23.83 -52.04 36.08
CA GLN A 2 24.60 -50.97 35.44
C GLN A 2 25.80 -51.51 34.64
N ASP A 3 25.47 -52.14 33.52
CA ASP A 3 26.43 -52.47 32.48
C ASP A 3 26.15 -51.57 31.27
N ARG A 4 27.11 -50.71 30.97
CA ARG A 4 27.06 -49.68 29.91
C ARG A 4 27.31 -50.35 28.56
N MET A 5 26.32 -50.42 27.70
CA MET A 5 26.55 -50.65 26.27
C MET A 5 27.16 -49.39 25.63
N GLN A 6 28.44 -49.44 25.30
CA GLN A 6 29.07 -48.49 24.38
C GLN A 6 28.78 -48.92 22.93
N PRO A 7 28.46 -47.97 22.03
CA PRO A 7 28.28 -48.28 20.61
C PRO A 7 29.65 -48.54 19.94
N PRO A 8 29.68 -49.39 18.90
CA PRO A 8 30.90 -49.79 18.23
C PRO A 8 31.57 -48.64 17.48
N HIS A 9 32.89 -48.54 17.64
CA HIS A 9 33.76 -47.65 16.89
C HIS A 9 33.62 -47.92 15.38
N MET A 10 33.00 -46.99 14.65
CA MET A 10 33.07 -46.92 13.20
C MET A 10 34.52 -46.57 12.80
N HIS A 11 35.22 -47.54 12.22
CA HIS A 11 36.54 -47.33 11.62
C HIS A 11 36.46 -46.27 10.51
N GLY A 12 37.37 -45.29 10.59
CA GLY A 12 37.43 -44.14 9.70
C GLY A 12 37.48 -44.53 8.23
N LEU A 13 36.55 -43.98 7.46
CA LEU A 13 36.61 -43.99 6.00
C LEU A 13 37.93 -43.35 5.54
N PRO A 14 38.63 -43.93 4.56
CA PRO A 14 39.88 -43.36 4.05
C PRO A 14 39.57 -41.96 3.51
N ARG A 15 40.29 -40.96 4.03
CA ARG A 15 40.22 -39.59 3.49
C ARG A 15 40.55 -39.65 2.00
N PRO A 16 39.75 -39.01 1.12
CA PRO A 16 40.08 -38.92 -0.29
C PRO A 16 41.51 -38.38 -0.40
N THR A 17 42.36 -39.12 -1.10
CA THR A 17 43.74 -38.69 -1.33
C THR A 17 43.69 -37.38 -2.10
N HIS A 18 44.60 -36.46 -1.80
CA HIS A 18 44.71 -35.15 -2.44
C HIS A 18 44.81 -35.23 -3.99
N GLU A 19 45.21 -36.40 -4.52
CA GLU A 19 45.19 -36.70 -5.95
C GLU A 19 43.77 -36.89 -6.51
N MET A 20 42.86 -37.49 -5.74
CA MET A 20 41.46 -37.68 -6.15
C MET A 20 40.69 -36.34 -6.15
N GLU A 21 40.98 -35.45 -5.19
CA GLU A 21 40.43 -34.08 -5.18
C GLU A 21 40.95 -33.26 -6.37
N ARG A 22 42.25 -33.33 -6.67
CA ARG A 22 42.82 -32.66 -7.86
C ARG A 22 42.23 -33.20 -9.16
N PHE A 23 42.02 -34.51 -9.26
CA PHE A 23 41.40 -35.13 -10.43
C PHE A 23 39.95 -34.66 -10.61
N GLN A 24 39.16 -34.65 -9.53
CA GLN A 24 37.78 -34.14 -9.57
C GLN A 24 37.72 -32.65 -9.94
N GLN A 25 38.63 -31.84 -9.38
CA GLN A 25 38.71 -30.41 -9.70
C GLN A 25 39.08 -30.19 -11.17
N HIS A 26 40.02 -30.97 -11.71
CA HIS A 26 40.41 -30.88 -13.12
C HIS A 26 39.29 -31.36 -14.07
N GLN A 27 38.55 -32.41 -13.71
CA GLN A 27 37.38 -32.86 -14.47
C GLN A 27 36.27 -31.79 -14.48
N PHE A 28 36.00 -31.19 -13.32
CA PHE A 28 35.04 -30.10 -13.21
C PHE A 28 35.45 -28.88 -14.04
N GLN A 29 36.72 -28.49 -13.97
CA GLN A 29 37.25 -27.36 -14.74
C GLN A 29 37.19 -27.61 -16.25
N ASN A 30 37.50 -28.83 -16.71
CA ASN A 30 37.36 -29.22 -18.12
C ASN A 30 35.90 -29.24 -18.58
N GLN A 31 34.98 -29.73 -17.74
CA GLN A 31 33.55 -29.75 -18.05
C GLN A 31 33.01 -28.32 -18.17
N TRP A 32 33.40 -27.44 -17.25
CA TRP A 32 32.99 -26.04 -17.25
C TRP A 32 33.53 -25.28 -18.46
N GLN A 33 34.81 -25.46 -18.81
CA GLN A 33 35.41 -24.88 -20.02
C GLN A 33 34.71 -25.39 -21.30
N SER A 34 34.34 -26.67 -21.35
CA SER A 34 33.62 -27.24 -22.49
C SER A 34 32.20 -26.67 -22.61
N GLN A 35 31.51 -26.43 -21.49
CA GLN A 35 30.20 -25.77 -21.48
C GLN A 35 30.29 -24.32 -21.95
N LEU A 36 31.29 -23.56 -21.49
CA LEU A 36 31.51 -22.19 -21.95
C LEU A 36 31.79 -22.12 -23.44
N ALA A 37 32.65 -23.00 -23.97
CA ALA A 37 32.94 -23.07 -25.40
C ALA A 37 31.69 -23.40 -26.22
N TRP A 38 30.81 -24.28 -25.72
CA TRP A 38 29.55 -24.60 -26.38
C TRP A 38 28.57 -23.42 -26.37
N ILE A 39 28.42 -22.73 -25.24
CA ILE A 39 27.58 -21.53 -25.13
C ILE A 39 28.10 -20.44 -26.06
N GLN A 40 29.41 -20.22 -26.10
CA GLN A 40 30.03 -19.25 -27.00
C GLN A 40 29.77 -19.61 -28.47
N GLY A 41 29.90 -20.89 -28.85
CA GLY A 41 29.57 -21.35 -30.19
C GLY A 41 28.09 -21.18 -30.55
N GLN A 42 27.17 -21.28 -29.58
CA GLN A 42 25.76 -20.96 -29.80
C GLN A 42 25.53 -19.46 -29.98
N LEU A 43 26.22 -18.62 -29.22
CA LEU A 43 26.16 -17.15 -29.36
C LEU A 43 26.73 -16.69 -30.70
N ASP A 44 27.86 -17.25 -31.13
CA ASP A 44 28.50 -16.94 -32.41
C ASP A 44 27.67 -17.42 -33.62
N ALA A 45 26.86 -18.47 -33.44
CA ALA A 45 25.94 -18.99 -34.45
C ALA A 45 24.59 -18.26 -34.48
N MET A 46 24.29 -17.39 -33.51
CA MET A 46 23.07 -16.59 -33.55
C MET A 46 23.17 -15.48 -34.59
N PRO A 47 22.10 -15.22 -35.37
CA PRO A 47 22.05 -14.07 -36.26
C PRO A 47 22.35 -12.77 -35.50
N ASN A 48 23.18 -11.89 -36.06
CA ASN A 48 23.60 -10.62 -35.44
C ASN A 48 22.44 -9.73 -34.94
N ASP A 49 21.25 -9.86 -35.54
CA ASP A 49 20.02 -9.16 -35.11
C ASP A 49 19.47 -9.65 -33.75
N ILE A 50 19.81 -10.87 -33.32
CA ILE A 50 19.43 -11.41 -32.00
C ILE A 50 20.44 -10.98 -30.93
N VAL A 51 21.74 -11.00 -31.24
CA VAL A 51 22.80 -10.55 -30.32
C VAL A 51 22.60 -9.07 -29.98
N GLY A 52 22.35 -8.21 -30.97
CA GLY A 52 22.06 -6.79 -30.72
C GLY A 52 20.79 -6.55 -29.88
N LYS A 53 19.77 -7.42 -29.97
CA LYS A 53 18.57 -7.34 -29.12
C LYS A 53 18.84 -7.79 -27.69
N ILE A 54 19.74 -8.76 -27.50
CA ILE A 54 20.17 -9.20 -26.16
C ILE A 54 21.00 -8.10 -25.50
N ASP A 55 21.98 -7.53 -26.20
CA ASP A 55 22.83 -6.46 -25.66
C ASP A 55 22.02 -5.21 -25.29
N ALA A 56 21.09 -4.80 -26.18
CA ALA A 56 20.18 -3.69 -25.88
C ALA A 56 19.31 -3.97 -24.63
N LYS A 57 18.91 -5.23 -24.43
CA LYS A 57 18.12 -5.62 -23.25
C LYS A 57 18.97 -5.67 -21.98
N VAL A 58 20.22 -6.13 -22.07
CA VAL A 58 21.18 -6.13 -20.95
C VAL A 58 21.50 -4.71 -20.52
N GLU A 59 21.76 -3.80 -21.45
CA GLU A 59 22.01 -2.39 -21.12
C GLU A 59 20.76 -1.71 -20.54
N ASN A 60 19.56 -2.05 -21.02
CA ASN A 60 18.32 -1.56 -20.42
C ASN A 60 18.16 -2.04 -18.96
N ILE A 61 18.42 -3.33 -18.69
CA ILE A 61 18.39 -3.88 -17.32
C ILE A 61 19.46 -3.20 -16.44
N ARG A 62 20.65 -2.96 -16.97
CA ARG A 62 21.72 -2.25 -16.26
C ARG A 62 21.31 -0.81 -15.94
N GLY A 63 20.69 -0.11 -16.89
CA GLY A 63 20.13 1.24 -16.71
C GLY A 63 19.08 1.27 -15.60
N ASP A 64 18.10 0.38 -15.66
CA ASP A 64 17.06 0.24 -14.63
C ASP A 64 17.65 -0.06 -13.24
N THR A 65 18.65 -0.94 -13.18
CA THR A 65 19.34 -1.30 -11.93
C THR A 65 20.07 -0.11 -11.33
N ASN A 66 20.82 0.66 -12.14
CA ASN A 66 21.53 1.85 -11.69
C ASN A 66 20.55 2.92 -11.20
N MET A 67 19.44 3.14 -11.91
CA MET A 67 18.39 4.07 -11.46
C MET A 67 17.79 3.67 -10.12
N ASN A 68 17.57 2.36 -9.89
CA ASN A 68 17.07 1.86 -8.61
C ASN A 68 18.10 2.06 -7.49
N LEU A 69 19.39 1.83 -7.75
CA LEU A 69 20.46 2.09 -6.78
C LEU A 69 20.55 3.57 -6.40
N ASP A 70 20.47 4.47 -7.39
CA ASP A 70 20.45 5.92 -7.14
C ASP A 70 19.21 6.36 -6.34
N ARG A 71 18.07 5.69 -6.54
CA ARG A 71 16.84 5.93 -5.75
C ARG A 71 17.03 5.52 -4.29
N ILE A 72 17.68 4.38 -4.06
CA ILE A 72 17.98 3.90 -2.70
C ILE A 72 18.96 4.85 -2.02
N ALA A 73 20.03 5.27 -2.71
CA ALA A 73 21.01 6.21 -2.18
C ALA A 73 20.37 7.53 -1.73
N ARG A 74 19.50 8.14 -2.57
CA ARG A 74 18.78 9.37 -2.22
C ARG A 74 17.83 9.21 -1.03
N ARG A 75 17.15 8.06 -0.92
CA ARG A 75 16.29 7.78 0.25
C ARG A 75 17.10 7.65 1.54
N LEU A 76 18.29 7.04 1.47
CA LEU A 76 19.19 6.97 2.62
C LEU A 76 19.65 8.36 3.06
N GLU A 77 20.05 9.22 2.12
CA GLU A 77 20.42 10.61 2.40
C GLU A 77 19.27 11.41 3.03
N ALA A 78 18.04 11.23 2.53
CA ALA A 78 16.86 11.87 3.10
C ALA A 78 16.57 11.40 4.54
N ILE A 79 16.75 10.11 4.83
CA ILE A 79 16.61 9.55 6.18
C ILE A 79 17.71 10.11 7.11
N GLU A 80 18.95 10.23 6.64
CA GLU A 80 20.04 10.83 7.41
C GLU A 80 19.75 12.29 7.76
N LEU A 81 19.23 13.08 6.82
CA LEU A 81 18.79 14.46 7.07
C LEU A 81 17.66 14.54 8.09
N GLN A 82 16.68 13.62 8.03
CA GLN A 82 15.61 13.55 9.02
C GLN A 82 16.14 13.20 10.41
N LEU A 83 17.07 12.25 10.52
CA LEU A 83 17.71 11.89 11.78
C LEU A 83 18.53 13.06 12.35
N ALA A 84 19.25 13.80 11.50
CA ALA A 84 19.97 15.00 11.91
C ALA A 84 19.03 16.07 12.47
N SER A 85 17.91 16.35 11.79
CA SER A 85 16.88 17.29 12.23
C SER A 85 16.28 16.90 13.60
N LEU A 86 15.90 15.62 13.76
CA LEU A 86 15.38 15.10 15.03
C LEU A 86 16.41 15.21 16.16
N SER A 87 17.69 14.98 15.87
CA SER A 87 18.77 15.14 16.85
C SER A 87 18.91 16.60 17.32
N GLN A 88 18.79 17.56 16.39
CA GLN A 88 18.85 18.99 16.68
C GLN A 88 17.63 19.43 17.49
N GLN A 89 16.43 18.97 17.13
CA GLN A 89 15.20 19.22 17.89
C GLN A 89 15.32 18.70 19.32
N ARG A 90 15.88 17.50 19.51
CA ARG A 90 16.14 16.93 20.84
C ARG A 90 17.10 17.79 21.66
N GLN A 91 18.18 18.29 21.05
CA GLN A 91 19.13 19.19 21.73
C GLN A 91 18.46 20.51 22.15
N GLN A 92 17.63 21.11 21.28
CA GLN A 92 16.86 22.31 21.61
C GLN A 92 15.87 22.09 22.75
N CYS A 93 15.19 20.95 22.78
CA CYS A 93 14.31 20.60 23.90
C CYS A 93 15.09 20.47 25.23
N MET A 94 16.30 19.88 25.20
CA MET A 94 17.15 19.77 26.39
C MET A 94 17.68 21.12 26.87
N THR A 95 18.07 22.04 25.97
CA THR A 95 18.54 23.38 26.37
C THR A 95 17.41 24.22 26.96
N CYS A 96 16.20 24.17 26.38
CA CYS A 96 15.01 24.80 26.94
C CYS A 96 14.65 24.23 28.32
N GLY A 97 14.72 22.90 28.49
CA GLY A 97 14.47 22.25 29.78
C GLY A 97 15.47 22.67 30.86
N ASN A 98 16.77 22.73 30.54
CA ASN A 98 17.80 23.17 31.47
C ASN A 98 17.66 24.66 31.83
N ALA A 99 17.31 25.52 30.87
CA ALA A 99 17.04 26.93 31.14
C ALA A 99 15.85 27.12 32.10
N LEU A 100 14.79 26.32 31.95
CA LEU A 100 13.64 26.33 32.84
C LEU A 100 14.02 25.89 34.27
N LEU A 101 14.82 24.82 34.41
CA LEU A 101 15.31 24.35 35.70
C LEU A 101 16.20 25.40 36.39
N HIS A 102 17.07 26.07 35.63
CA HIS A 102 17.92 27.13 36.16
C HIS A 102 17.09 28.34 36.63
N ALA A 103 16.07 28.74 35.87
CA ALA A 103 15.15 29.81 36.26
C ALA A 103 14.35 29.46 37.53
N GLN A 104 13.88 28.20 37.64
CA GLN A 104 13.22 27.72 38.87
C GLN A 104 14.18 27.73 40.08
N GLY A 105 15.44 27.32 39.89
CA GLY A 105 16.46 27.39 40.93
C GLY A 105 16.74 28.83 41.39
N GLN A 106 16.83 29.79 40.45
CA GLN A 106 16.98 31.21 40.77
C GLN A 106 15.78 31.79 41.53
N MET A 107 14.55 31.45 41.13
CA MET A 107 13.35 31.86 41.85
C MET A 107 13.29 31.28 43.27
N ALA A 108 13.66 30.02 43.45
CA ALA A 108 13.73 29.38 44.76
C ALA A 108 14.81 30.03 45.66
N ALA A 109 15.98 30.34 45.10
CA ALA A 109 17.03 31.05 45.82
C ALA A 109 16.62 32.48 46.21
N ALA A 110 15.94 33.21 45.31
CA ALA A 110 15.41 34.53 45.60
C ALA A 110 14.32 34.50 46.69
N ALA A 111 13.43 33.49 46.66
CA ALA A 111 12.43 33.28 47.70
C ALA A 111 13.06 32.96 49.06
N ALA A 112 14.10 32.11 49.08
CA ALA A 112 14.85 31.80 50.30
C ALA A 112 15.59 33.04 50.85
N ALA A 113 16.19 33.86 49.99
CA ALA A 113 16.82 35.12 50.39
C ALA A 113 15.80 36.13 50.93
N ALA A 114 14.61 36.23 50.32
CA ALA A 114 13.51 37.07 50.81
C ALA A 114 12.99 36.60 52.18
N ALA A 115 12.87 35.28 52.39
CA ALA A 115 12.50 34.69 53.67
C ALA A 115 13.57 34.92 54.75
N ALA A 116 14.86 34.92 54.39
CA ALA A 116 15.96 35.25 55.31
C ALA A 116 16.03 36.75 55.65
N ALA A 117 15.65 37.63 54.71
CA ALA A 117 15.55 39.07 54.94
C ALA A 117 14.32 39.45 55.80
N ALA A 118 13.26 38.64 55.76
CA ALA A 118 12.13 38.73 56.68
C ALA A 118 12.49 38.09 58.04
N GLY A 119 13.38 38.76 58.79
CA GLY A 119 13.73 38.36 60.14
C GLY A 119 12.51 38.20 61.06
N PRO A 120 12.62 37.42 62.15
CA PRO A 120 11.47 37.00 62.95
C PRO A 120 10.96 38.16 63.81
N GLN A 121 10.03 38.95 63.29
CA GLN A 121 9.16 39.81 64.10
C GLN A 121 7.92 39.04 64.54
N ILE A 122 8.10 38.20 65.56
CA ILE A 122 7.03 37.91 66.50
C ILE A 122 7.03 39.04 67.52
N LYS A 123 6.03 39.92 67.47
CA LYS A 123 5.65 40.71 68.65
C LYS A 123 4.14 40.76 68.79
N MET A 124 3.72 40.24 69.94
CA MET A 124 2.39 40.24 70.52
C MET A 124 1.65 41.57 70.41
N GLN A 125 0.37 41.50 70.08
CA GLN A 125 -0.76 42.37 70.46
C GLN A 125 -1.99 41.78 69.74
N ASN A 126 -3.21 41.62 70.27
CA ASN A 126 -3.82 41.94 71.55
C ASN A 126 -5.16 41.16 71.57
N MET A 127 -5.62 40.71 72.76
CA MET A 127 -6.97 40.19 72.94
C MET A 127 -8.00 41.32 73.10
N ASN A 128 -9.29 40.95 73.04
CA ASN A 128 -10.55 41.73 73.16
C ASN A 128 -11.11 42.16 71.80
N GLY A 129 -12.30 41.78 71.34
CA GLY A 129 -13.46 41.14 71.96
C GLY A 129 -14.71 41.91 71.52
N ALA A 130 -15.61 41.32 70.72
CA ALA A 130 -17.00 41.77 70.62
C ALA A 130 -17.88 40.72 69.93
N ARG A 131 -18.99 40.41 70.62
CA ARG A 131 -20.14 39.58 70.25
C ARG A 131 -21.05 40.27 69.21
N LEU A 132 -22.04 39.48 68.77
CA LEU A 132 -23.25 39.77 67.96
C LEU A 132 -22.97 39.62 66.46
N GLY A 133 -23.66 38.80 65.66
CA GLY A 133 -24.95 38.13 65.77
C GLY A 133 -25.54 38.17 64.35
N GLY A 134 -26.00 37.05 63.80
CA GLY A 134 -26.60 37.09 62.46
C GLY A 134 -26.75 35.74 61.78
N ALA A 135 -27.89 35.11 62.02
CA ALA A 135 -28.38 33.92 61.33
C ALA A 135 -28.65 34.16 59.83
N ARG A 136 -28.47 33.10 59.02
CA ARG A 136 -29.16 32.75 57.74
C ARG A 136 -28.43 31.52 57.18
N ARG A 137 -28.89 30.27 57.35
CA ARG A 137 -30.06 29.57 56.79
C ARG A 137 -30.08 29.57 55.25
N ALA A 138 -29.58 28.48 54.64
CA ALA A 138 -29.99 27.97 53.32
C ALA A 138 -29.42 26.55 53.12
N THR A 139 -30.16 25.52 53.57
CA THR A 139 -30.79 24.48 52.72
C THR A 139 -29.84 23.54 51.96
N LYS A 140 -29.53 22.46 52.68
CA LYS A 140 -29.12 21.14 52.19
C LYS A 140 -30.18 20.61 51.19
N ARG A 141 -29.79 20.44 49.92
CA ARG A 141 -30.56 19.70 48.91
C ARG A 141 -29.79 18.45 48.52
N GLU A 142 -30.35 17.34 48.94
CA GLU A 142 -30.02 15.96 48.61
C GLU A 142 -30.66 15.62 47.25
N PRO A 143 -29.94 14.98 46.30
CA PRO A 143 -30.59 14.24 45.24
C PRO A 143 -30.30 12.75 45.37
N LYS A 144 -31.38 12.06 45.75
CA LYS A 144 -31.77 10.67 45.47
C LYS A 144 -30.84 9.85 44.57
N GLN A 145 -30.36 8.73 45.14
CA GLN A 145 -29.96 7.52 44.44
C GLN A 145 -31.09 6.98 43.54
N PRO A 146 -30.74 6.45 42.36
CA PRO A 146 -31.45 5.34 41.74
C PRO A 146 -30.62 4.05 41.79
N ARG A 147 -31.26 3.02 42.32
CA ARG A 147 -31.12 1.56 42.13
C ARG A 147 -29.90 1.04 41.35
N GLN A 148 -29.07 0.27 42.05
CA GLN A 148 -28.08 -0.65 41.51
C GLN A 148 -28.75 -1.91 40.92
N ALA A 149 -28.31 -2.31 39.73
CA ALA A 149 -28.41 -3.67 39.20
C ALA A 149 -27.09 -4.43 39.50
N PRO A 150 -27.10 -5.76 39.64
CA PRO A 150 -25.96 -6.51 40.17
C PRO A 150 -24.84 -6.66 39.14
N ALA A 151 -23.68 -6.08 39.42
CA ALA A 151 -22.44 -6.31 38.68
C ALA A 151 -21.73 -7.55 39.25
N THR A 152 -21.57 -8.56 38.40
CA THR A 152 -20.78 -9.76 38.67
C THR A 152 -19.31 -9.38 38.84
N ARG A 153 -18.77 -9.75 39.98
CA ARG A 153 -17.39 -9.53 40.44
C ARG A 153 -16.43 -10.43 39.65
N VAL A 154 -15.60 -9.84 38.79
CA VAL A 154 -14.38 -10.52 38.27
C VAL A 154 -13.16 -9.78 38.81
N VAL A 155 -12.34 -10.54 39.53
CA VAL A 155 -11.14 -10.10 40.23
C VAL A 155 -10.07 -9.68 39.23
N ALA A 156 -9.75 -8.38 39.19
CA ALA A 156 -8.61 -7.86 38.43
C ALA A 156 -7.30 -8.18 39.18
N ARG A 157 -6.41 -8.92 38.52
CA ARG A 157 -5.04 -9.23 38.96
C ARG A 157 -4.07 -8.26 38.27
N PRO A 158 -3.07 -7.67 38.96
CA PRO A 158 -2.22 -6.63 38.37
C PRO A 158 -1.26 -7.22 37.34
N ALA A 159 -1.20 -6.58 36.17
CA ALA A 159 -0.32 -6.94 35.07
C ALA A 159 1.14 -6.53 35.37
N ARG A 160 2.07 -7.47 35.18
CA ARG A 160 3.50 -7.19 35.02
C ARG A 160 3.79 -6.86 33.55
N PRO A 161 4.72 -5.95 33.26
CA PRO A 161 5.13 -5.66 31.88
C PRO A 161 5.93 -6.83 31.34
N ARG A 162 5.40 -7.50 30.32
CA ARG A 162 6.09 -8.54 29.57
C ARG A 162 6.54 -7.94 28.25
N THR A 163 7.83 -7.61 28.18
CA THR A 163 8.57 -7.49 26.92
C THR A 163 8.35 -8.77 26.13
N GLN A 164 7.63 -8.69 25.02
CA GLN A 164 7.57 -9.75 24.03
C GLN A 164 8.35 -9.31 22.78
N PRO A 165 9.25 -10.17 22.27
CA PRO A 165 9.75 -10.04 20.91
C PRO A 165 8.58 -10.29 19.94
N THR A 166 8.46 -9.45 18.93
CA THR A 166 7.55 -9.58 17.78
C THR A 166 7.62 -10.99 17.21
N SER A 167 6.55 -11.77 17.39
CA SER A 167 6.34 -13.03 16.68
C SER A 167 6.05 -12.70 15.22
N ILE A 168 6.97 -13.06 14.34
CA ILE A 168 6.71 -13.11 12.90
C ILE A 168 5.67 -14.22 12.68
N ASP A 169 4.55 -13.89 12.03
CA ASP A 169 3.50 -14.84 11.68
C ASP A 169 4.11 -16.06 10.99
N ALA A 170 3.96 -17.24 11.60
CA ALA A 170 4.56 -18.49 11.16
C ALA A 170 4.05 -19.02 9.80
N ASP A 171 3.14 -18.29 9.14
CA ASP A 171 2.37 -18.76 7.99
C ASP A 171 2.56 -17.88 6.74
N SER A 172 3.52 -16.94 6.76
CA SER A 172 3.83 -16.09 5.61
C SER A 172 5.24 -16.36 5.12
N THR A 173 5.37 -17.23 4.12
CA THR A 173 6.64 -17.46 3.41
C THR A 173 7.06 -16.17 2.72
N ILE A 174 8.17 -15.58 3.17
CA ILE A 174 8.79 -14.41 2.54
C ILE A 174 9.96 -14.93 1.70
N PHE A 175 9.94 -14.58 0.42
CA PHE A 175 10.98 -14.89 -0.55
C PHE A 175 11.95 -13.71 -0.64
N MET A 176 13.24 -14.01 -0.70
CA MET A 176 14.27 -13.03 -0.96
C MET A 176 14.61 -13.06 -2.45
N TRP A 177 14.44 -11.95 -3.15
CA TRP A 177 14.74 -11.82 -4.58
C TRP A 177 16.24 -11.58 -4.81
N SER A 178 16.66 -11.68 -6.07
CA SER A 178 18.07 -11.51 -6.48
C SER A 178 18.66 -10.13 -6.11
N ASP A 179 17.83 -9.11 -5.96
CA ASP A 179 18.18 -7.75 -5.52
C ASP A 179 18.25 -7.59 -3.99
N GLY A 180 18.03 -8.66 -3.23
CA GLY A 180 18.03 -8.67 -1.76
C GLY A 180 16.74 -8.17 -1.11
N THR A 181 15.72 -7.81 -1.90
CA THR A 181 14.43 -7.37 -1.39
C THR A 181 13.55 -8.56 -0.96
N GLN A 182 12.56 -8.28 -0.11
CA GLN A 182 11.66 -9.27 0.48
C GLN A 182 10.26 -9.19 -0.11
N HIS A 183 9.78 -10.32 -0.62
CA HIS A 183 8.55 -10.45 -1.39
C HIS A 183 7.71 -11.65 -0.97
N TYR A 184 6.40 -11.61 -1.21
CA TYR A 184 5.48 -12.70 -0.86
C TYR A 184 5.42 -13.83 -1.89
N VAL A 185 6.12 -13.68 -3.01
CA VAL A 185 6.18 -14.67 -4.09
C VAL A 185 7.61 -14.78 -4.64
N PRO A 186 7.97 -15.91 -5.28
CA PRO A 186 9.22 -16.03 -6.03
C PRO A 186 9.35 -14.99 -7.15
N GLU A 187 10.58 -14.62 -7.50
CA GLU A 187 10.88 -13.54 -8.47
C GLU A 187 10.25 -13.75 -9.86
N ASN A 188 10.16 -15.01 -10.31
CA ASN A 188 9.57 -15.37 -11.60
C ASN A 188 8.12 -15.88 -11.49
N TRP A 189 7.47 -15.67 -10.35
CA TRP A 189 6.12 -16.16 -10.10
C TRP A 189 5.09 -15.44 -10.98
N LYS A 190 4.11 -16.20 -11.47
CA LYS A 190 3.02 -15.69 -12.31
C LYS A 190 1.70 -15.84 -11.58
N PHE A 191 0.87 -14.80 -11.66
CA PHE A 191 -0.45 -14.81 -11.05
C PHE A 191 -1.35 -15.77 -11.84
N PRO A 192 -1.94 -16.80 -11.21
CA PRO A 192 -2.64 -17.84 -11.95
C PRO A 192 -3.95 -17.34 -12.58
N GLN A 193 -4.26 -17.90 -13.74
CA GLN A 193 -5.56 -17.80 -14.37
C GLN A 193 -6.35 -19.06 -14.04
N THR A 194 -7.23 -18.97 -13.06
CA THR A 194 -8.01 -20.11 -12.57
C THR A 194 -9.50 -19.76 -12.44
N THR A 195 -10.29 -20.69 -11.92
CA THR A 195 -11.70 -20.46 -11.58
C THR A 195 -11.81 -19.45 -10.44
N CYS A 196 -12.99 -18.86 -10.26
CA CYS A 196 -13.24 -17.95 -9.16
C CYS A 196 -13.26 -18.68 -7.80
N LEU A 197 -13.64 -19.96 -7.79
CA LEU A 197 -13.59 -20.82 -6.62
C LEU A 197 -12.14 -21.13 -6.23
N ASP A 198 -11.32 -21.60 -7.16
CA ASP A 198 -9.91 -21.89 -6.87
C ASP A 198 -9.18 -20.62 -6.45
N MET A 199 -9.46 -19.49 -7.11
CA MET A 199 -8.91 -18.20 -6.69
C MET A 199 -9.35 -17.81 -5.28
N TRP A 200 -10.56 -18.15 -4.85
CA TRP A 200 -11.04 -17.90 -3.49
C TRP A 200 -10.25 -18.74 -2.47
N ASP A 201 -10.01 -20.02 -2.77
CA ASP A 201 -9.18 -20.89 -1.94
C ASP A 201 -7.73 -20.35 -1.83
N LEU A 202 -7.11 -20.02 -2.98
CA LEU A 202 -5.77 -19.41 -3.05
C LEU A 202 -5.70 -18.04 -2.34
N TRP A 203 -6.79 -17.26 -2.37
CA TRP A 203 -6.87 -15.95 -1.71
C TRP A 203 -6.64 -16.05 -0.20
N PHE A 204 -7.19 -17.11 0.41
CA PHE A 204 -7.18 -17.29 1.85
C PHE A 204 -6.05 -18.19 2.36
N HIS A 205 -5.67 -19.22 1.61
CA HIS A 205 -4.71 -20.24 2.07
C HIS A 205 -3.40 -20.29 1.28
N GLY A 206 -3.35 -19.65 0.11
CA GLY A 206 -2.18 -19.65 -0.76
C GLY A 206 -2.07 -20.90 -1.63
N ASP A 207 -0.89 -21.11 -2.21
CA ASP A 207 -0.56 -22.28 -3.04
C ASP A 207 0.60 -23.07 -2.43
N GLU A 208 0.52 -24.39 -2.48
CA GLU A 208 1.62 -25.30 -2.17
C GLU A 208 2.18 -25.85 -3.49
N ALA A 209 3.34 -25.37 -3.90
CA ALA A 209 4.00 -25.89 -5.09
C ALA A 209 4.58 -27.30 -4.84
N GLU A 210 4.69 -28.10 -5.91
CA GLU A 210 5.22 -29.47 -5.87
C GLU A 210 6.67 -29.55 -5.34
N ASP A 211 7.45 -28.47 -5.47
CA ASP A 211 8.81 -28.36 -4.97
C ASP A 211 8.89 -28.00 -3.47
N GLY A 212 7.74 -27.89 -2.80
CA GLY A 212 7.62 -27.50 -1.40
C GLY A 212 7.70 -26.00 -1.16
N SER A 213 7.81 -25.17 -2.21
CA SER A 213 7.68 -23.73 -2.07
C SER A 213 6.22 -23.34 -1.87
N ARG A 214 5.90 -22.67 -0.76
CA ARG A 214 4.53 -22.26 -0.44
C ARG A 214 4.39 -20.76 -0.65
N VAL A 215 3.57 -20.35 -1.62
CA VAL A 215 3.13 -18.96 -1.73
C VAL A 215 2.02 -18.78 -0.70
N GLY A 216 2.19 -17.85 0.23
CA GLY A 216 1.19 -17.58 1.26
C GLY A 216 -0.14 -17.06 0.67
N PRO A 217 -1.13 -16.76 1.52
CA PRO A 217 -2.44 -16.27 1.07
C PRO A 217 -2.34 -15.12 0.08
N TYR A 218 -2.99 -15.22 -1.09
CA TYR A 218 -2.79 -14.25 -2.17
C TYR A 218 -3.25 -12.84 -1.79
N ARG A 219 -4.13 -12.70 -0.80
CA ARG A 219 -4.52 -11.39 -0.24
C ARG A 219 -3.34 -10.57 0.29
N LYS A 220 -2.21 -11.22 0.65
CA LYS A 220 -0.99 -10.56 1.14
C LYS A 220 -0.02 -10.13 0.02
N ILE A 221 -0.18 -10.66 -1.20
CA ILE A 221 0.69 -10.34 -2.35
C ILE A 221 0.46 -8.90 -2.77
N ARG A 222 1.51 -8.09 -2.90
CA ARG A 222 1.50 -6.69 -3.32
C ARG A 222 1.79 -6.56 -4.83
N GLY A 223 1.44 -5.41 -5.41
CA GLY A 223 1.73 -5.16 -6.84
C GLY A 223 3.23 -5.14 -7.16
N VAL A 224 4.05 -4.75 -6.18
CA VAL A 224 5.52 -4.79 -6.27
C VAL A 224 6.08 -6.21 -6.21
N ASP A 225 5.31 -7.17 -5.68
CA ASP A 225 5.70 -8.58 -5.63
C ASP A 225 5.49 -9.30 -6.97
N ILE A 226 4.95 -8.63 -8.00
CA ILE A 226 4.72 -9.24 -9.32
C ILE A 226 5.50 -8.45 -10.36
N LEU A 227 6.40 -9.10 -11.10
CA LEU A 227 7.14 -8.44 -12.18
C LEU A 227 6.33 -8.37 -13.48
N GLU A 228 5.65 -9.46 -13.83
CA GLU A 228 4.98 -9.59 -15.13
C GLU A 228 3.69 -8.73 -15.23
N PRO A 229 3.56 -7.82 -16.23
CA PRO A 229 2.41 -6.92 -16.34
C PRO A 229 1.05 -7.63 -16.46
N TYR A 230 0.98 -8.76 -17.15
CA TYR A 230 -0.25 -9.57 -17.26
C TYR A 230 -0.66 -10.14 -15.91
N SER A 231 0.31 -10.60 -15.12
CA SER A 231 0.10 -11.10 -13.76
C SER A 231 -0.35 -9.98 -12.81
N LYS A 232 0.18 -8.75 -12.96
CA LYS A 232 -0.30 -7.58 -12.21
C LYS A 232 -1.78 -7.30 -12.48
N ARG A 233 -2.19 -7.39 -13.75
CA ARG A 233 -3.60 -7.26 -14.14
C ARG A 233 -4.45 -8.38 -13.53
N GLY A 234 -3.95 -9.61 -13.53
CA GLY A 234 -4.60 -10.76 -12.86
C GLY A 234 -4.86 -10.50 -11.38
N LEU A 235 -3.83 -10.10 -10.63
CA LEU A 235 -3.95 -9.75 -9.21
C LEU A 235 -4.95 -8.61 -8.99
N TYR A 236 -4.91 -7.57 -9.82
CA TYR A 236 -5.86 -6.45 -9.75
C TYR A 236 -7.31 -6.93 -9.91
N VAL A 237 -7.57 -7.76 -10.93
CA VAL A 237 -8.91 -8.30 -11.19
C VAL A 237 -9.35 -9.25 -10.08
N ALA A 238 -8.47 -10.12 -9.58
CA ALA A 238 -8.75 -11.00 -8.46
C ALA A 238 -9.11 -10.21 -7.19
N ARG A 239 -8.34 -9.18 -6.81
CA ARG A 239 -8.65 -8.29 -5.67
C ARG A 239 -10.07 -7.74 -5.72
N ARG A 240 -10.50 -7.29 -6.90
CA ARG A 240 -11.84 -6.72 -7.10
C ARG A 240 -12.94 -7.73 -6.81
N VAL A 241 -12.80 -8.91 -7.40
CA VAL A 241 -13.77 -10.00 -7.25
C VAL A 241 -13.79 -10.49 -5.80
N MET A 242 -12.62 -10.76 -5.23
CA MET A 242 -12.49 -11.27 -3.87
C MET A 242 -13.01 -10.28 -2.85
N LYS A 243 -12.69 -8.98 -2.98
CA LYS A 243 -13.26 -7.94 -2.12
C LYS A 243 -14.79 -7.93 -2.16
N PHE A 244 -15.38 -7.95 -3.35
CA PHE A 244 -16.84 -7.97 -3.49
C PHE A 244 -17.46 -9.21 -2.81
N LEU A 245 -16.87 -10.38 -3.03
CA LEU A 245 -17.34 -11.63 -2.43
C LEU A 245 -17.19 -11.62 -0.90
N VAL A 246 -16.07 -11.15 -0.37
CA VAL A 246 -15.84 -10.99 1.10
C VAL A 246 -16.85 -10.03 1.71
N ASP A 247 -17.01 -8.84 1.13
CA ASP A 247 -17.96 -7.83 1.61
C ASP A 247 -19.40 -8.39 1.58
N THR A 248 -19.74 -9.15 0.55
CA THR A 248 -21.04 -9.82 0.42
C THR A 248 -21.22 -10.89 1.50
N ALA A 249 -20.22 -11.76 1.70
CA ALA A 249 -20.25 -12.81 2.72
C ALA A 249 -20.47 -12.24 4.13
N ILE A 250 -19.75 -11.16 4.46
CA ILE A 250 -19.90 -10.48 5.75
C ILE A 250 -21.26 -9.80 5.87
N SER A 251 -21.70 -9.03 4.86
CA SER A 251 -22.98 -8.30 4.93
C SER A 251 -24.20 -9.20 5.05
N LYS A 252 -24.12 -10.42 4.47
CA LYS A 252 -25.20 -11.42 4.53
C LYS A 252 -25.08 -12.36 5.73
N GLY A 253 -24.03 -12.21 6.54
CA GLY A 253 -23.81 -13.02 7.73
C GLY A 253 -23.36 -14.45 7.42
N PHE A 254 -22.82 -14.72 6.23
CA PHE A 254 -22.18 -16.00 5.90
C PHE A 254 -20.83 -16.14 6.61
N ALA A 255 -20.19 -15.02 6.96
CA ALA A 255 -18.99 -14.98 7.80
C ALA A 255 -19.03 -13.77 8.75
N ALA A 256 -18.33 -13.89 9.89
CA ALA A 256 -18.29 -12.82 10.91
C ALA A 256 -17.33 -11.68 10.56
N SER A 257 -16.19 -12.01 9.94
CA SER A 257 -15.17 -11.06 9.47
C SER A 257 -14.33 -11.70 8.36
N GLU A 258 -13.46 -10.92 7.72
CA GLU A 258 -12.51 -11.44 6.74
C GLU A 258 -11.49 -12.41 7.39
N GLU A 259 -11.06 -12.10 8.61
CA GLU A 259 -10.17 -12.98 9.39
C GLU A 259 -10.85 -14.31 9.72
N ALA A 260 -12.14 -14.29 10.07
CA ALA A 260 -12.90 -15.52 10.31
C ALA A 260 -13.00 -16.39 9.05
N ILE A 261 -13.09 -15.79 7.86
CA ILE A 261 -13.04 -16.53 6.58
C ILE A 261 -11.67 -17.19 6.40
N ALA A 262 -10.59 -16.47 6.71
CA ALA A 262 -9.24 -17.00 6.58
C ALA A 262 -8.94 -18.21 7.47
N GLU A 263 -9.62 -18.31 8.62
CA GLU A 263 -9.49 -19.41 9.58
C GLU A 263 -10.35 -20.64 9.23
N LEU A 264 -11.26 -20.54 8.24
CA LEU A 264 -12.11 -21.65 7.83
C LEU A 264 -11.30 -22.78 7.21
N GLN A 265 -11.76 -24.01 7.45
CA GLN A 265 -11.29 -25.19 6.74
C GLN A 265 -11.83 -25.21 5.30
N GLU A 266 -11.17 -25.94 4.40
CA GLU A 266 -11.50 -25.96 2.96
C GLU A 266 -13.00 -26.18 2.68
N ALA A 267 -13.64 -27.13 3.38
CA ALA A 267 -15.06 -27.43 3.19
C ALA A 267 -15.98 -26.24 3.55
N ASP A 268 -15.69 -25.56 4.67
CA ASP A 268 -16.47 -24.41 5.13
C ASP A 268 -16.18 -23.17 4.29
N LEU A 269 -14.92 -22.97 3.89
CA LEU A 269 -14.49 -21.89 3.02
C LEU A 269 -15.24 -21.96 1.66
N ARG A 270 -15.31 -23.15 1.07
CA ARG A 270 -16.05 -23.40 -0.18
C ARG A 270 -17.56 -23.24 -0.02
N ASN A 271 -18.11 -23.58 1.16
CA ASN A 271 -19.52 -23.37 1.46
C ASN A 271 -19.86 -21.87 1.54
N VAL A 272 -19.02 -21.06 2.21
CA VAL A 272 -19.17 -19.59 2.24
C VAL A 272 -19.09 -19.01 0.83
N TYR A 273 -18.12 -19.45 0.03
CA TYR A 273 -18.03 -19.03 -1.37
C TYR A 273 -19.31 -19.37 -2.15
N ARG A 274 -19.79 -20.62 -2.07
CA ARG A 274 -21.00 -21.06 -2.78
C ARG A 274 -22.21 -20.19 -2.42
N GLN A 275 -22.46 -19.97 -1.13
CA GLN A 275 -23.57 -19.13 -0.66
C GLN A 275 -23.46 -17.70 -1.17
N THR A 276 -22.25 -17.14 -1.15
CA THR A 276 -21.97 -15.79 -1.65
C THR A 276 -22.20 -15.70 -3.17
N PHE A 277 -21.72 -16.68 -3.92
CA PHE A 277 -21.87 -16.72 -5.37
C PHE A 277 -23.33 -16.92 -5.79
N GLU A 278 -24.05 -17.85 -5.14
CA GLU A 278 -25.49 -18.06 -5.34
C GLU A 278 -26.29 -16.81 -5.01
N HIS A 279 -25.93 -16.09 -3.94
CA HIS A 279 -26.55 -14.81 -3.60
C HIS A 279 -26.32 -13.77 -4.70
N MET A 280 -25.07 -13.60 -5.15
CA MET A 280 -24.72 -12.68 -6.24
C MET A 280 -25.47 -13.02 -7.53
N ALA A 281 -25.53 -14.30 -7.91
CA ALA A 281 -26.20 -14.75 -9.14
C ALA A 281 -27.73 -14.60 -9.06
N SER A 282 -28.34 -14.89 -7.90
CA SER A 282 -29.79 -14.75 -7.67
C SER A 282 -30.23 -13.29 -7.65
N ASN A 283 -29.33 -12.39 -7.26
CA ASN A 283 -29.54 -10.95 -7.20
C ASN A 283 -28.75 -10.23 -8.32
N ALA A 284 -28.64 -10.86 -9.49
CA ALA A 284 -27.83 -10.33 -10.59
C ALA A 284 -28.19 -8.89 -10.96
N GLU A 285 -29.46 -8.50 -10.87
CA GLU A 285 -29.91 -7.13 -11.19
C GLU A 285 -29.33 -6.06 -10.26
N LEU A 286 -28.87 -6.42 -9.05
CA LEU A 286 -28.29 -5.50 -8.05
C LEU A 286 -26.76 -5.38 -8.12
N TYR A 287 -26.09 -6.28 -8.84
CA TYR A 287 -24.63 -6.44 -8.74
C TYR A 287 -23.96 -6.60 -10.10
N LEU A 288 -24.67 -7.17 -11.07
CA LEU A 288 -24.12 -7.66 -12.32
C LEU A 288 -24.78 -6.97 -13.51
N SER A 289 -23.97 -6.55 -14.47
CA SER A 289 -24.49 -6.11 -15.80
C SER A 289 -24.99 -7.24 -16.66
N LYS A 290 -24.46 -8.43 -16.42
CA LYS A 290 -24.69 -9.61 -17.22
C LYS A 290 -24.88 -10.73 -16.23
N ARG A 291 -25.99 -11.44 -16.36
CA ARG A 291 -26.29 -12.59 -15.52
C ARG A 291 -25.17 -13.61 -15.62
N VAL A 292 -24.70 -14.03 -14.46
CA VAL A 292 -23.83 -15.20 -14.30
C VAL A 292 -24.73 -16.34 -13.84
N ASP A 293 -24.57 -17.49 -14.47
CA ASP A 293 -25.33 -18.70 -14.15
C ASP A 293 -24.92 -19.22 -12.76
N SER A 294 -25.89 -19.39 -11.87
CA SER A 294 -25.66 -19.87 -10.51
C SER A 294 -25.05 -21.27 -10.47
N GLU A 295 -25.34 -22.11 -11.47
CA GLU A 295 -24.77 -23.47 -11.55
C GLU A 295 -23.28 -23.47 -11.88
N LYS A 296 -22.74 -22.34 -12.38
CA LYS A 296 -21.33 -22.19 -12.74
C LYS A 296 -20.44 -21.70 -11.60
N TRP A 297 -20.93 -21.69 -10.37
CA TRP A 297 -20.16 -21.23 -9.20
C TRP A 297 -18.77 -21.89 -9.10
N ALA A 298 -18.63 -23.16 -9.46
CA ALA A 298 -17.36 -23.89 -9.41
C ALA A 298 -16.46 -23.70 -10.66
N THR A 299 -17.01 -23.31 -11.81
CA THR A 299 -16.27 -23.32 -13.10
C THR A 299 -16.07 -21.95 -13.72
N ALA A 300 -16.80 -20.93 -13.28
CA ALA A 300 -16.64 -19.57 -13.77
C ALA A 300 -15.26 -19.02 -13.40
N SER A 301 -14.49 -18.52 -14.39
CA SER A 301 -13.25 -17.80 -14.11
C SER A 301 -13.53 -16.51 -13.35
N TYR A 302 -12.64 -16.12 -12.43
CA TYR A 302 -12.74 -14.84 -11.73
C TYR A 302 -12.74 -13.65 -12.71
N MET A 303 -12.13 -13.80 -13.90
CA MET A 303 -12.20 -12.79 -14.97
C MET A 303 -13.63 -12.62 -15.52
N VAL A 304 -14.39 -13.71 -15.65
CA VAL A 304 -15.79 -13.66 -16.11
C VAL A 304 -16.68 -13.01 -15.06
N VAL A 305 -16.46 -13.33 -13.78
CA VAL A 305 -17.15 -12.71 -12.65
C VAL A 305 -16.84 -11.21 -12.60
N TYR A 306 -15.57 -10.84 -12.76
CA TYR A 306 -15.15 -9.45 -12.84
C TYR A 306 -15.85 -8.68 -13.97
N ASP A 307 -15.87 -9.23 -15.19
CA ASP A 307 -16.53 -8.59 -16.33
C ASP A 307 -18.03 -8.37 -16.08
N ALA A 308 -18.68 -9.29 -15.36
CA ALA A 308 -20.08 -9.16 -14.96
C ALA A 308 -20.29 -8.04 -13.92
N LEU A 309 -19.43 -7.98 -12.90
CA LEU A 309 -19.43 -6.94 -11.85
C LEU A 309 -19.09 -5.53 -12.38
N GLU A 310 -18.02 -5.41 -13.17
CA GLU A 310 -17.47 -4.15 -13.67
C GLU A 310 -18.48 -3.41 -14.55
N LYS A 311 -19.13 -4.13 -15.46
CA LYS A 311 -20.16 -3.55 -16.31
C LYS A 311 -21.44 -3.26 -15.50
N GLY A 312 -21.71 -3.99 -14.41
CA GLY A 312 -22.90 -3.81 -13.56
C GLY A 312 -22.83 -2.52 -12.76
N ARG A 313 -21.67 -2.27 -12.14
CA ARG A 313 -21.37 -0.99 -11.50
C ARG A 313 -21.35 0.20 -12.46
N ARG A 314 -21.12 -0.02 -13.76
CA ARG A 314 -21.30 1.03 -14.80
C ARG A 314 -22.76 1.27 -15.17
N ALA A 315 -23.64 0.27 -14.99
CA ALA A 315 -25.06 0.40 -15.27
C ALA A 315 -25.84 1.04 -14.10
N GLU A 316 -25.46 0.75 -12.85
CA GLU A 316 -26.15 1.28 -11.66
C GLU A 316 -25.66 2.65 -11.16
N LYS A 317 -24.51 3.16 -11.62
CA LYS A 317 -23.93 4.44 -11.13
C LYS A 317 -24.14 5.67 -12.02
N HIS A 318 -25.17 5.68 -12.85
CA HIS A 318 -25.60 6.92 -13.50
C HIS A 318 -26.99 7.34 -13.03
N GLU A 319 -27.11 7.49 -11.70
CA GLU A 319 -28.16 8.30 -11.07
C GLU A 319 -28.17 9.75 -11.61
N PHE A 320 -27.08 10.17 -12.26
CA PHE A 320 -26.89 11.46 -12.89
C PHE A 320 -26.78 11.31 -14.42
N THR A 321 -27.88 10.93 -15.07
CA THR A 321 -28.02 11.11 -16.52
C THR A 321 -28.85 12.34 -16.83
N PHE A 322 -28.44 13.07 -17.86
CA PHE A 322 -29.14 14.22 -18.40
C PHE A 322 -29.66 13.84 -19.78
N THR A 323 -30.92 14.19 -20.05
CA THR A 323 -31.50 14.07 -21.38
C THR A 323 -31.18 15.33 -22.17
N TRP A 324 -30.40 15.20 -23.24
CA TRP A 324 -30.07 16.30 -24.14
C TRP A 324 -31.22 16.59 -25.13
N SER A 325 -31.16 17.74 -25.81
CA SER A 325 -32.17 18.16 -26.79
C SER A 325 -32.39 17.16 -27.95
N ASP A 326 -31.36 16.36 -28.27
CA ASP A 326 -31.40 15.29 -29.28
C ASP A 326 -32.05 13.98 -28.76
N GLY A 327 -32.47 13.95 -27.50
CA GLY A 327 -33.02 12.77 -26.82
C GLY A 327 -31.97 11.78 -26.33
N SER A 328 -30.67 12.05 -26.52
CA SER A 328 -29.61 11.20 -25.99
C SER A 328 -29.44 11.37 -24.47
N LEU A 329 -29.11 10.26 -23.80
CA LEU A 329 -28.77 10.27 -22.37
C LEU A 329 -27.26 10.45 -22.20
N ARG A 330 -26.86 11.45 -21.43
CA ARG A 330 -25.46 11.85 -21.21
C ARG A 330 -25.17 12.02 -19.73
N LEU A 331 -23.88 12.04 -19.36
CA LEU A 331 -23.45 12.18 -17.96
C LEU A 331 -23.29 13.64 -17.50
N THR A 332 -23.58 14.58 -18.39
CA THR A 332 -23.40 16.01 -18.17
C THR A 332 -24.57 16.78 -18.80
N PRO A 333 -24.84 18.01 -18.33
CA PRO A 333 -25.74 18.91 -19.02
C PRO A 333 -25.29 19.24 -20.45
N GLU A 334 -26.24 19.60 -21.30
CA GLU A 334 -25.94 20.01 -22.67
C GLU A 334 -25.05 21.25 -22.68
N ASN A 335 -24.04 21.28 -23.56
CA ASN A 335 -22.99 22.31 -23.64
C ASN A 335 -22.09 22.42 -22.39
N TRP A 336 -22.09 21.41 -21.51
CA TRP A 336 -21.16 21.41 -20.38
C TRP A 336 -19.71 21.25 -20.85
N ARG A 337 -18.82 22.01 -20.21
CA ARG A 337 -17.38 22.01 -20.45
C ARG A 337 -16.65 21.57 -19.19
N LEU A 338 -15.63 20.76 -19.38
CA LEU A 338 -14.72 20.38 -18.30
C LEU A 338 -14.09 21.65 -17.71
N PRO A 339 -14.19 21.88 -16.38
CA PRO A 339 -13.67 23.08 -15.75
C PRO A 339 -12.14 23.15 -15.88
N THR A 340 -11.63 24.38 -16.00
CA THR A 340 -10.19 24.62 -15.91
C THR A 340 -9.80 24.63 -14.44
N ALA A 341 -9.19 23.54 -13.99
CA ALA A 341 -8.76 23.34 -12.61
C ALA A 341 -7.26 23.00 -12.54
N ASN A 342 -6.68 23.18 -11.35
CA ASN A 342 -5.36 22.62 -11.03
C ASN A 342 -5.46 21.09 -10.85
N CYS A 343 -4.31 20.41 -10.74
CA CYS A 343 -4.27 18.96 -10.64
C CYS A 343 -4.97 18.43 -9.37
N SER A 344 -4.81 19.10 -8.22
CA SER A 344 -5.47 18.70 -6.96
C SER A 344 -7.00 18.80 -7.07
N ALA A 345 -7.53 19.93 -7.52
CA ALA A 345 -8.97 20.10 -7.71
C ALA A 345 -9.51 19.16 -8.79
N MET A 346 -8.77 18.96 -9.89
CA MET A 346 -9.17 17.98 -10.91
C MET A 346 -9.16 16.56 -10.35
N TRP A 347 -8.23 16.20 -9.48
CA TRP A 347 -8.19 14.89 -8.82
C TRP A 347 -9.43 14.64 -7.97
N GLN A 348 -9.85 15.63 -7.17
CA GLN A 348 -11.10 15.56 -6.41
C GLN A 348 -12.32 15.38 -7.35
N LEU A 349 -12.44 16.21 -8.39
CA LEU A 349 -13.52 16.10 -9.38
C LEU A 349 -13.47 14.77 -10.17
N TRP A 350 -12.27 14.21 -10.38
CA TRP A 350 -12.06 12.93 -11.05
C TRP A 350 -12.74 11.79 -10.29
N PHE A 351 -12.68 11.85 -8.95
CA PHE A 351 -13.17 10.80 -8.08
C PHE A 351 -14.57 11.02 -7.52
N ARG A 352 -14.96 12.28 -7.31
CA ARG A 352 -16.24 12.70 -6.70
C ARG A 352 -17.25 13.24 -7.70
N GLY A 353 -16.78 13.88 -8.76
CA GLY A 353 -17.63 14.63 -9.68
C GLY A 353 -17.84 16.06 -9.21
N ASP A 354 -18.80 16.72 -9.83
CA ASP A 354 -19.22 18.08 -9.48
C ASP A 354 -20.63 18.04 -8.89
N PRO A 355 -20.77 18.08 -7.55
CA PRO A 355 -22.07 18.02 -6.89
C PRO A 355 -22.92 19.26 -7.17
N VAL A 356 -22.30 20.40 -7.49
CA VAL A 356 -23.03 21.65 -7.80
C VAL A 356 -23.71 21.55 -9.16
N ALA A 357 -23.02 20.96 -10.13
CA ALA A 357 -23.58 20.68 -11.45
C ALA A 357 -24.42 19.38 -11.50
N GLY A 358 -24.44 18.60 -10.41
CA GLY A 358 -25.07 17.28 -10.37
C GLY A 358 -24.39 16.26 -11.29
N ILE A 359 -23.08 16.41 -11.53
CA ILE A 359 -22.30 15.56 -12.42
C ILE A 359 -21.53 14.55 -11.58
N GLY A 360 -21.62 13.27 -11.95
CA GLY A 360 -20.87 12.21 -11.28
C GLY A 360 -19.35 12.29 -11.50
N PRO A 361 -18.57 11.34 -10.96
CA PRO A 361 -17.11 11.33 -11.08
C PRO A 361 -16.60 11.48 -12.51
N PHE A 362 -15.69 12.44 -12.74
CA PHE A 362 -15.27 12.78 -14.11
C PHE A 362 -14.54 11.63 -14.82
N ARG A 363 -13.98 10.67 -14.07
CA ARG A 363 -13.37 9.46 -14.64
C ARG A 363 -14.30 8.61 -15.51
N HIS A 364 -15.62 8.77 -15.35
CA HIS A 364 -16.63 8.04 -16.13
C HIS A 364 -17.11 8.80 -17.37
N LEU A 365 -16.77 10.08 -17.52
CA LEU A 365 -17.17 10.89 -18.66
C LEU A 365 -16.57 10.35 -19.95
N LYS A 366 -17.35 10.34 -21.03
CA LYS A 366 -16.92 10.00 -22.40
C LYS A 366 -16.71 11.27 -23.21
N GLU A 367 -16.05 11.15 -24.37
CA GLU A 367 -15.82 12.29 -25.26
C GLU A 367 -17.13 12.92 -25.79
N GLY A 368 -18.21 12.14 -25.86
CA GLY A 368 -19.52 12.65 -26.23
C GLY A 368 -20.25 13.40 -25.10
N ASP A 369 -19.75 13.32 -23.86
CA ASP A 369 -20.34 13.97 -22.68
C ASP A 369 -19.70 15.35 -22.39
N VAL A 370 -18.78 15.82 -23.23
CA VAL A 370 -18.09 17.10 -23.02
C VAL A 370 -17.93 17.84 -24.33
N GLU A 371 -18.12 19.16 -24.29
CA GLU A 371 -17.90 20.00 -25.46
C GLU A 371 -16.38 20.13 -25.77
N ASN A 372 -15.54 20.31 -24.73
CA ASN A 372 -14.09 20.45 -24.85
C ASN A 372 -13.34 19.11 -24.72
N ARG A 373 -13.55 18.22 -25.70
CA ARG A 373 -12.97 16.85 -25.72
C ARG A 373 -11.47 16.77 -25.47
N GLN A 374 -10.70 17.73 -25.98
CA GLN A 374 -9.24 17.77 -25.80
C GLN A 374 -8.84 17.95 -24.34
N ASP A 375 -9.61 18.71 -23.56
CA ASP A 375 -9.29 18.94 -22.15
C ASP A 375 -9.64 17.70 -21.32
N LEU A 376 -10.73 17.00 -21.64
CA LEU A 376 -11.02 15.69 -21.04
C LEU A 376 -9.94 14.67 -21.35
N TYR A 377 -9.44 14.64 -22.59
CA TYR A 377 -8.32 13.77 -22.95
C TYR A 377 -7.07 14.07 -22.12
N ARG A 378 -6.68 15.35 -22.00
CA ARG A 378 -5.53 15.78 -21.18
C ARG A 378 -5.72 15.42 -19.71
N ALA A 379 -6.90 15.71 -19.15
CA ALA A 379 -7.25 15.38 -17.78
C ALA A 379 -7.19 13.88 -17.53
N ARG A 380 -7.72 13.07 -18.45
CA ARG A 380 -7.66 11.61 -18.35
C ARG A 380 -6.23 11.10 -18.32
N THR A 381 -5.37 11.57 -19.23
CA THR A 381 -3.96 11.17 -19.25
C THR A 381 -3.24 11.58 -17.97
N ALA A 382 -3.44 12.83 -17.52
CA ALA A 382 -2.85 13.37 -16.30
C ALA A 382 -3.29 12.57 -15.05
N MET A 383 -4.59 12.46 -14.83
CA MET A 383 -5.15 11.80 -13.64
C MET A 383 -4.83 10.30 -13.63
N ASN A 384 -4.94 9.60 -14.77
CA ASN A 384 -4.58 8.18 -14.82
C ASN A 384 -3.11 7.95 -14.47
N LYS A 385 -2.20 8.85 -14.87
CA LYS A 385 -0.79 8.71 -14.49
C LYS A 385 -0.58 8.87 -12.99
N LEU A 386 -1.28 9.82 -12.36
CA LEU A 386 -1.24 9.98 -10.90
C LEU A 386 -1.84 8.76 -10.17
N VAL A 387 -2.91 8.18 -10.71
CA VAL A 387 -3.48 6.92 -10.19
C VAL A 387 -2.49 5.77 -10.29
N GLU A 388 -1.81 5.62 -11.43
CA GLU A 388 -0.76 4.62 -11.60
C GLU A 388 0.35 4.79 -10.57
N LEU A 389 0.83 6.02 -10.37
CA LEU A 389 1.85 6.32 -9.37
C LEU A 389 1.38 6.00 -7.94
N ALA A 390 0.13 6.33 -7.61
CA ALA A 390 -0.46 6.01 -6.30
C ALA A 390 -0.46 4.50 -6.03
N VAL A 391 -0.75 3.69 -7.06
CA VAL A 391 -0.73 2.23 -6.96
C VAL A 391 0.70 1.68 -6.93
N GLU A 392 1.59 2.20 -7.78
CA GLU A 392 3.00 1.79 -7.87
C GLU A 392 3.74 2.03 -6.55
N GLN A 393 3.44 3.12 -5.86
CA GLN A 393 4.01 3.45 -4.55
C GLN A 393 3.35 2.69 -3.39
N GLY A 394 2.25 1.97 -3.66
CA GLY A 394 1.48 1.29 -2.63
C GLY A 394 0.72 2.23 -1.69
N ILE A 395 0.50 3.49 -2.08
CA ILE A 395 -0.41 4.41 -1.35
C ILE A 395 -1.82 3.81 -1.32
N VAL A 396 -2.23 3.23 -2.44
CA VAL A 396 -3.43 2.42 -2.55
C VAL A 396 -3.12 1.08 -3.20
N THR A 397 -3.86 0.05 -2.83
CA THR A 397 -3.75 -1.29 -3.44
C THR A 397 -4.36 -1.36 -4.83
N SER A 398 -5.30 -0.46 -5.13
CA SER A 398 -6.05 -0.44 -6.38
C SER A 398 -6.63 0.94 -6.70
N PRO A 399 -6.89 1.28 -7.98
CA PRO A 399 -7.54 2.54 -8.38
C PRO A 399 -8.89 2.84 -7.71
N ASP A 400 -9.80 1.87 -7.56
CA ASP A 400 -11.08 2.11 -6.88
C ASP A 400 -10.91 2.31 -5.37
N ASP A 401 -9.78 1.95 -4.75
CA ASP A 401 -9.58 2.25 -3.31
C ASP A 401 -9.60 3.76 -3.09
N LEU A 402 -9.09 4.54 -4.07
CA LEU A 402 -9.19 6.01 -4.10
C LEU A 402 -10.63 6.50 -4.07
N THR A 403 -11.58 5.71 -4.56
CA THR A 403 -13.01 6.08 -4.53
C THR A 403 -13.63 5.90 -3.16
N ALA A 404 -13.06 5.02 -2.34
CA ALA A 404 -13.53 4.71 -0.99
C ALA A 404 -12.85 5.57 0.09
N LEU A 405 -11.70 6.16 -0.21
CA LEU A 405 -11.03 7.13 0.65
C LEU A 405 -11.98 8.28 1.00
N THR A 406 -11.82 8.88 2.17
CA THR A 406 -12.40 10.20 2.49
C THR A 406 -11.74 11.30 1.66
N ASP A 407 -12.34 12.50 1.61
CA ASP A 407 -11.77 13.60 0.81
C ASP A 407 -10.37 14.02 1.30
N ALA A 408 -10.12 13.95 2.61
CA ALA A 408 -8.82 14.24 3.21
C ALA A 408 -7.77 13.17 2.87
N GLU A 409 -8.14 11.89 2.93
CA GLU A 409 -7.26 10.78 2.54
C GLU A 409 -6.99 10.78 1.04
N LEU A 410 -7.98 11.14 0.24
CA LEU A 410 -7.86 11.26 -1.21
C LEU A 410 -6.92 12.41 -1.60
N GLU A 411 -6.95 13.52 -0.87
CA GLU A 411 -6.00 14.62 -1.03
C GLU A 411 -4.59 14.18 -0.63
N THR A 412 -4.44 13.50 0.51
CA THR A 412 -3.15 12.95 0.95
C THR A 412 -2.58 11.97 -0.08
N ALA A 413 -3.43 11.13 -0.68
CA ALA A 413 -3.01 10.19 -1.71
C ALA A 413 -2.55 10.91 -2.99
N PHE A 414 -3.17 12.04 -3.33
CA PHE A 414 -2.71 12.91 -4.41
C PHE A 414 -1.35 13.51 -4.11
N GLU A 415 -1.16 14.11 -2.94
CA GLU A 415 0.11 14.74 -2.54
C GLU A 415 1.27 13.75 -2.63
N LEU A 416 1.11 12.55 -2.06
CA LEU A 416 2.14 11.51 -2.09
C LEU A 416 2.44 11.03 -3.52
N ALA A 417 1.40 10.79 -4.33
CA ALA A 417 1.58 10.34 -5.72
C ALA A 417 2.26 11.40 -6.59
N PHE A 418 1.95 12.68 -6.36
CA PHE A 418 2.50 13.81 -7.09
C PHE A 418 3.92 14.15 -6.64
N ASP A 419 4.23 14.08 -5.34
CA ASP A 419 5.56 14.38 -4.80
C ASP A 419 6.63 13.45 -5.40
N ASP A 420 6.36 12.15 -5.52
CA ASP A 420 7.25 11.23 -6.22
C ASP A 420 7.45 11.65 -7.69
N PHE A 421 6.37 12.02 -8.40
CA PHE A 421 6.51 12.53 -9.76
C PHE A 421 7.41 13.77 -9.83
N ALA A 422 7.22 14.72 -8.92
CA ALA A 422 8.01 15.95 -8.86
C ALA A 422 9.48 15.69 -8.49
N LEU A 423 9.75 14.74 -7.59
CA LEU A 423 11.09 14.31 -7.19
C LEU A 423 11.88 13.66 -8.34
N HIS A 424 11.20 13.03 -9.30
CA HIS A 424 11.86 12.44 -10.48
C HIS A 424 12.12 13.43 -11.62
N ASP A 425 11.38 14.55 -11.72
CA ASP A 425 11.38 15.41 -12.92
C ASP A 425 11.90 16.85 -12.70
N LEU A 426 12.09 17.32 -11.46
CA LEU A 426 12.55 18.70 -11.17
C LEU A 426 14.06 18.83 -10.91
N ASP A 427 14.89 18.43 -11.89
CA ASP A 427 16.27 18.93 -12.02
C ASP A 427 16.32 20.39 -12.57
N ASN A 428 15.20 21.11 -12.59
CA ASN A 428 15.13 22.48 -13.10
C ASN A 428 14.91 23.50 -11.95
N PRO A 429 15.94 24.26 -11.53
CA PRO A 429 15.92 25.12 -10.35
C PRO A 429 15.19 26.47 -10.53
N LYS A 430 14.31 26.60 -11.53
CA LYS A 430 13.64 27.87 -11.82
C LYS A 430 12.19 27.89 -11.37
N GLY A 431 11.99 28.31 -10.11
CA GLY A 431 10.76 28.95 -9.63
C GLY A 431 9.53 28.05 -9.67
N GLY A 432 9.47 27.12 -8.71
CA GLY A 432 8.41 26.14 -8.55
C GLY A 432 7.04 26.76 -8.29
N ALA A 433 6.11 26.49 -9.20
CA ALA A 433 4.72 26.39 -8.79
C ALA A 433 4.64 25.24 -7.78
N VAL A 434 3.95 25.46 -6.67
CA VAL A 434 3.67 24.38 -5.72
C VAL A 434 2.95 23.28 -6.52
N PRO A 435 3.33 22.01 -6.37
CA PRO A 435 2.70 20.85 -7.02
C PRO A 435 1.17 20.91 -7.15
N GLN A 436 0.51 21.37 -6.08
CA GLN A 436 -0.94 21.50 -5.97
C GLN A 436 -1.54 22.55 -6.92
N ASP A 437 -0.77 23.57 -7.32
CA ASP A 437 -1.21 24.67 -8.18
C ASP A 437 -0.96 24.41 -9.67
N MET A 438 -0.27 23.33 -10.02
CA MET A 438 0.01 23.01 -11.41
C MET A 438 -1.30 22.74 -12.15
N SER A 439 -1.52 23.44 -13.27
CA SER A 439 -2.69 23.16 -14.11
C SER A 439 -2.57 21.78 -14.75
N VAL A 440 -3.72 21.11 -14.95
CA VAL A 440 -3.78 19.80 -15.62
C VAL A 440 -3.11 19.83 -17.00
N ARG A 441 -3.25 20.95 -17.71
CA ARG A 441 -2.63 21.15 -19.02
C ARG A 441 -1.11 21.21 -18.93
N GLN A 442 -0.56 21.94 -17.95
CA GLN A 442 0.90 21.99 -17.73
C GLN A 442 1.43 20.60 -17.37
N PHE A 443 0.77 19.90 -16.46
CA PHE A 443 1.16 18.54 -16.07
C PHE A 443 1.14 17.57 -17.26
N TYR A 444 0.10 17.63 -18.08
CA TYR A 444 0.03 16.84 -19.31
C TYR A 444 1.19 17.13 -20.27
N GLU A 445 1.56 18.40 -20.47
CA GLU A 445 2.71 18.74 -21.32
C GLU A 445 4.04 18.27 -20.72
N CYS A 446 4.18 18.26 -19.39
CA CYS A 446 5.33 17.64 -18.71
C CYS A 446 5.41 16.13 -19.03
N LEU A 447 4.29 15.40 -18.88
CA LEU A 447 4.21 13.98 -19.25
C LEU A 447 4.58 13.74 -20.71
N ARG A 448 4.07 14.59 -21.61
CA ARG A 448 4.34 14.47 -23.05
C ARG A 448 5.80 14.76 -23.38
N LYS A 449 6.41 15.75 -22.74
CA LYS A 449 7.83 16.09 -22.91
C LYS A 449 8.71 14.91 -22.45
N ARG A 450 8.42 14.34 -21.28
CA ARG A 450 9.13 13.16 -20.76
C ARG A 450 9.06 11.97 -21.70
N LYS A 451 7.86 11.65 -22.22
CA LYS A 451 7.71 10.57 -23.20
C LYS A 451 8.61 10.76 -24.42
N ARG A 452 8.73 12.00 -24.92
CA ARG A 452 9.62 12.30 -26.07
C ARG A 452 11.10 12.20 -25.71
N SER A 453 11.50 12.64 -24.51
CA SER A 453 12.87 12.49 -24.03
C SER A 453 13.24 11.01 -23.96
N ASN A 454 12.42 10.19 -23.29
CA ASN A 454 12.65 8.75 -23.19
C ASN A 454 12.71 8.06 -24.57
N GLU A 455 11.84 8.46 -25.51
CA GLU A 455 11.89 7.94 -26.90
C GLU A 455 13.12 8.41 -27.68
N ALA A 456 13.66 9.59 -27.37
CA ALA A 456 14.86 10.12 -28.02
C ALA A 456 16.11 9.42 -27.49
N ASP A 457 16.22 9.24 -26.18
CA ASP A 457 17.33 8.54 -25.53
C ASP A 457 17.41 7.09 -26.01
N MET A 458 16.26 6.39 -26.05
CA MET A 458 16.19 5.03 -26.57
C MET A 458 16.58 4.92 -28.06
N LYS A 459 16.38 5.97 -28.86
CA LYS A 459 16.83 6.01 -30.27
C LYS A 459 18.32 6.31 -30.41
N VAL A 460 18.92 7.06 -29.48
CA VAL A 460 20.37 7.32 -29.45
C VAL A 460 21.10 6.02 -29.10
N ASP A 461 20.61 5.26 -28.12
CA ASP A 461 21.23 3.99 -27.73
C ASP A 461 21.19 2.96 -28.88
N ILE A 462 20.06 2.85 -29.60
CA ILE A 462 19.96 1.95 -30.75
C ILE A 462 20.96 2.32 -31.86
N LYS A 463 21.18 3.61 -32.12
CA LYS A 463 22.15 4.07 -33.15
C LYS A 463 23.60 3.91 -32.72
N THR A 464 23.88 4.02 -31.43
CA THR A 464 25.24 3.85 -30.88
C THR A 464 25.64 2.37 -30.84
N VAL A 465 24.67 1.45 -30.79
CA VAL A 465 24.90 0.00 -30.87
C VAL A 465 24.98 -0.52 -32.33
N THR A 466 24.59 0.29 -33.33
CA THR A 466 24.59 -0.11 -34.77
C THR A 466 25.69 0.52 -35.64
N LEU A 467 26.63 1.26 -35.04
CA LEU A 467 27.86 1.76 -35.66
C LEU A 467 29.07 1.13 -34.97
#